data_AF-A0A6M5YW62-F1
#
_entry.id   AF-A0A6M5YW62-F1
#
_cell.length_a   1.000
_cell.length_b   1.000
_cell.length_c   1.000
_cell.angle_alpha   90.00
_cell.angle_beta   90.00
_cell.angle_gamma   90.00
#
_symmetry.space_group_name_H-M   'P 1'
#
loop_
_entity.id
_entity.type
_entity.pdbx_description
1 polymer ?
#
loop_
_entity_poly.entity_id
_entity_poly.type
_entity_poly.pdbx_seq_one_letter_code
_entity_poly.pdbx_strand_id
1 'polypeptide(L)'
;MEGGRFVITVLRRFLLVLALMFWQGGFMFYGGVVVEVGAIVLGSHRTQGFVTQAVTEYLNAAGAVALAVWGWDVAAGRAGTERRLRWIAWGALVVLLGVLVLLHPRLDALLEADGFRVLDARAYRRLHQMYLFTSSVQWAGALVLLALTIRAWRAEDGSHR
;
A
#
# COMPACT_ATOMS: atom_id res chain seq x y z
N MET A 1 -5.89 34.91 -8.43
CA MET A 1 -6.08 33.50 -8.84
C MET A 1 -4.81 32.63 -8.72
N GLU A 2 -3.61 33.21 -8.60
CA GLU A 2 -2.35 32.44 -8.46
C GLU A 2 -2.18 31.79 -7.08
N GLY A 3 -2.53 32.49 -6.00
CA GLY A 3 -2.44 31.95 -4.64
C GLY A 3 -3.28 30.67 -4.42
N GLY A 4 -4.45 30.57 -5.05
CA GLY A 4 -5.31 29.38 -4.95
C GLY A 4 -4.68 28.13 -5.58
N ARG A 5 -4.02 28.27 -6.74
CA ARG A 5 -3.33 27.14 -7.39
C ARG A 5 -2.11 26.67 -6.61
N PHE A 6 -1.39 27.60 -5.98
CA PHE A 6 -0.29 27.27 -5.09
C PHE A 6 -0.75 26.44 -3.88
N VAL A 7 -1.78 26.91 -3.16
CA VAL A 7 -2.32 26.21 -1.97
C VAL A 7 -2.79 24.81 -2.32
N ILE A 8 -3.54 24.63 -3.43
CA ILE A 8 -4.00 23.32 -3.88
C ILE A 8 -2.84 22.38 -4.20
N THR A 9 -1.77 22.90 -4.81
CA THR A 9 -0.58 22.10 -5.15
C THR A 9 0.12 21.61 -3.89
N VAL A 10 0.37 22.49 -2.92
CA VAL A 10 0.98 22.14 -1.64
C VAL A 10 0.13 21.13 -0.88
N LEU A 11 -1.18 21.38 -0.77
CA LEU A 11 -2.11 20.48 -0.08
C LEU A 11 -2.09 19.08 -0.68
N ARG A 12 -2.22 18.96 -2.01
CA ARG A 12 -2.19 17.68 -2.73
C ARG A 12 -0.89 16.90 -2.46
N ARG A 13 0.27 17.55 -2.60
CA ARG A 13 1.58 16.93 -2.39
C ARG A 13 1.76 16.51 -0.92
N PHE A 14 1.34 17.37 0.01
CA PHE A 14 1.39 17.11 1.45
C PHE A 14 0.52 15.91 1.85
N LEU A 15 -0.73 15.87 1.38
CA LEU A 15 -1.63 14.73 1.61
C LEU A 15 -1.07 13.43 1.03
N LEU A 16 -0.44 13.47 -0.15
CA LEU A 16 0.20 12.30 -0.72
C LEU A 16 1.34 11.80 0.18
N VAL A 17 2.23 12.69 0.62
CA VAL A 17 3.34 12.31 1.50
C VAL A 17 2.81 11.72 2.81
N LEU A 18 1.81 12.34 3.44
CA LEU A 18 1.20 11.80 4.66
C LEU A 18 0.59 10.40 4.45
N ALA A 19 -0.15 10.21 3.36
CA ALA A 19 -0.75 8.92 3.04
C ALA A 19 0.32 7.84 2.83
N LEU A 20 1.43 8.17 2.18
CA LEU A 20 2.56 7.24 1.99
C LEU A 20 3.31 6.94 3.27
N MET A 21 3.56 7.93 4.11
CA MET A 21 4.17 7.72 5.43
C MET A 21 3.34 6.76 6.27
N PHE A 22 2.02 6.93 6.27
CA PHE A 22 1.11 6.06 7.01
C PHE A 22 1.05 4.65 6.41
N TRP A 23 0.77 4.52 5.11
CA TRP A 23 0.59 3.22 4.49
C TRP A 23 1.90 2.47 4.27
N GLN A 24 2.86 3.06 3.55
CA GLN A 24 4.11 2.40 3.19
C GLN A 24 5.04 2.26 4.40
N GLY A 25 5.11 3.29 5.23
CA GLY A 25 5.85 3.27 6.49
C GLY A 25 5.22 2.31 7.50
N GLY A 26 3.89 2.35 7.66
CA GLY A 26 3.16 1.42 8.52
C GLY A 26 3.33 -0.04 8.10
N PHE A 27 3.25 -0.34 6.80
CA PHE A 27 3.50 -1.68 6.27
C PHE A 27 4.90 -2.19 6.62
N MET A 28 5.93 -1.37 6.34
CA MET A 28 7.33 -1.75 6.60
C MET A 28 7.61 -1.92 8.09
N PHE A 29 7.11 -1.01 8.94
CA PHE A 29 7.27 -1.10 10.38
C PHE A 29 6.53 -2.30 10.96
N TYR A 30 5.29 -2.54 10.52
CA TYR A 30 4.51 -3.67 10.99
C TYR A 30 5.19 -5.00 10.63
N GLY A 31 5.51 -5.20 9.35
CA GLY A 31 6.12 -6.45 8.88
C GLY A 31 7.53 -6.68 9.43
N GLY A 32 8.35 -5.63 9.55
CA GLY A 32 9.74 -5.75 9.98
C GLY A 32 9.95 -5.75 11.50
N VAL A 33 9.01 -5.20 12.27
CA VAL A 33 9.17 -5.01 13.73
C VAL A 33 8.02 -5.63 14.50
N VAL A 34 6.78 -5.21 14.21
CA VAL A 34 5.62 -5.58 15.03
C VAL A 34 5.32 -7.07 14.97
N VAL A 35 5.48 -7.70 13.80
CA VAL A 35 5.28 -9.15 13.66
C VAL A 35 6.26 -9.94 14.53
N GLU A 36 7.54 -9.62 14.49
CA GLU A 36 8.54 -10.35 15.28
C GLU A 36 8.38 -10.10 16.78
N VAL A 37 8.25 -8.83 17.18
CA VAL A 37 8.05 -8.47 18.59
C VAL A 37 6.76 -9.09 19.14
N GLY A 38 5.67 -9.03 18.37
CA GLY A 38 4.38 -9.61 18.75
C GLY A 38 4.46 -11.13 18.90
N ALA A 39 5.16 -11.83 17.99
CA ALA A 39 5.34 -13.28 18.10
C ALA A 39 6.13 -13.67 19.35
N ILE A 40 7.16 -12.91 19.70
CA ILE A 40 7.95 -13.10 20.92
C ILE A 40 7.08 -12.87 22.16
N VAL A 41 6.38 -11.74 22.23
CA VAL A 41 5.54 -11.36 23.38
C VAL A 41 4.38 -12.33 23.59
N LEU A 42 3.75 -12.79 22.50
CA LEU A 42 2.64 -13.74 22.55
C LEU A 42 3.11 -15.20 22.69
N GLY A 43 4.41 -15.48 22.63
CA GLY A 43 4.98 -16.82 22.66
C GLY A 43 4.55 -17.73 21.49
N SER A 44 4.00 -17.15 20.42
CA SER A 44 3.40 -17.90 19.31
C SER A 44 3.28 -17.06 18.04
N HIS A 45 4.03 -17.45 17.00
CA HIS A 45 3.85 -16.89 15.64
C HIS A 45 2.44 -17.14 15.09
N ARG A 46 1.76 -18.20 15.55
CA ARG A 46 0.39 -18.48 15.13
C ARG A 46 -0.56 -17.42 15.66
N THR A 47 -0.50 -17.11 16.96
CA THR A 47 -1.36 -16.10 17.60
C THR A 47 -1.10 -14.72 16.99
N GLN A 48 0.17 -14.37 16.78
CA GLN A 48 0.54 -13.15 16.07
C GLN A 48 0.04 -13.13 14.61
N GLY A 49 -0.07 -14.29 13.97
CA GLY A 49 -0.66 -14.43 12.64
C GLY A 49 -2.11 -13.95 12.58
N PHE A 50 -2.92 -14.23 13.61
CA PHE A 50 -4.30 -13.73 13.71
C PHE A 50 -4.37 -12.23 13.97
N VAL A 51 -3.45 -11.68 14.77
CA VAL A 51 -3.32 -10.21 14.91
C VAL A 51 -2.97 -9.59 13.56
N THR A 52 -2.03 -10.20 12.84
CA THR A 52 -1.60 -9.73 11.52
C THR A 52 -2.73 -9.80 10.50
N GLN A 53 -3.54 -10.86 10.53
CA GLN A 53 -4.75 -10.97 9.72
C GLN A 53 -5.67 -9.76 9.93
N ALA A 54 -6.01 -9.43 11.18
CA ALA A 54 -6.85 -8.26 11.49
C ALA A 54 -6.21 -6.94 11.03
N VAL A 55 -4.90 -6.76 11.25
CA VAL A 55 -4.19 -5.55 10.82
C VAL A 55 -4.14 -5.41 9.29
N THR A 56 -4.16 -6.52 8.57
CA THR A 56 -4.05 -6.53 7.11
C THR A 56 -5.26 -5.86 6.43
N GLU A 57 -6.45 -5.95 7.03
CA GLU A 57 -7.63 -5.20 6.58
C GLU A 57 -7.38 -3.69 6.60
N TYR A 58 -6.87 -3.16 7.72
CA TYR A 58 -6.51 -1.75 7.85
C TYR A 58 -5.38 -1.34 6.91
N LEU A 59 -4.38 -2.21 6.67
CA LEU A 59 -3.31 -1.95 5.72
C LEU A 59 -3.84 -1.86 4.27
N ASN A 60 -4.78 -2.72 3.89
CA ASN A 60 -5.42 -2.66 2.57
C ASN A 60 -6.28 -1.41 2.41
N ALA A 61 -7.05 -1.04 3.45
CA ALA A 61 -7.83 0.19 3.47
C ALA A 61 -6.94 1.45 3.37
N ALA A 62 -5.85 1.49 4.14
CA ALA A 62 -4.84 2.54 4.06
C ALA A 62 -4.21 2.62 2.66
N GLY A 63 -3.93 1.46 2.05
CA GLY A 63 -3.43 1.38 0.67
C GLY A 63 -4.41 1.92 -0.35
N ALA A 64 -5.71 1.65 -0.19
CA ALA A 64 -6.76 2.20 -1.04
C ALA A 64 -6.82 3.73 -0.96
N VAL A 65 -6.76 4.28 0.27
CA VAL A 65 -6.72 5.74 0.50
C VAL A 65 -5.47 6.34 -0.14
N ALA A 66 -4.29 5.74 0.09
CA ALA A 66 -3.04 6.21 -0.49
C ALA A 66 -3.09 6.21 -2.03
N LEU A 67 -3.61 5.15 -2.65
CA LEU A 67 -3.76 5.09 -4.10
C LEU A 67 -4.80 6.09 -4.64
N ALA A 68 -5.88 6.38 -3.91
CA ALA A 68 -6.85 7.39 -4.31
C ALA A 68 -6.21 8.79 -4.32
N VAL A 69 -5.49 9.16 -3.26
CA VAL A 69 -4.75 10.43 -3.19
C VAL A 69 -3.67 10.49 -4.27
N TRP A 70 -2.99 9.38 -4.54
CA TRP A 70 -2.00 9.31 -5.62
C TRP A 70 -2.64 9.47 -7.00
N GLY A 71 -3.79 8.85 -7.24
CA GLY A 71 -4.55 8.99 -8.47
C GLY A 71 -4.95 10.45 -8.72
N TRP A 72 -5.37 11.16 -7.67
CA TRP A 72 -5.58 12.61 -7.74
C TRP A 72 -4.30 13.37 -8.08
N ASP A 73 -3.16 13.02 -7.48
CA ASP A 73 -1.87 13.63 -7.81
C ASP A 73 -1.48 13.43 -9.28
N VAL A 74 -1.63 12.22 -9.83
CA VAL A 74 -1.35 11.94 -11.24
C VAL A 74 -2.32 12.68 -12.16
N ALA A 75 -3.60 12.76 -11.81
CA ALA A 75 -4.63 13.46 -12.58
C ALA A 75 -4.40 14.97 -12.67
N ALA A 76 -3.97 15.59 -11.57
CA ALA A 76 -3.67 17.03 -11.50
C ALA A 76 -2.33 17.41 -12.17
N GLY A 77 -1.49 16.42 -12.47
CA GLY A 77 -0.21 16.63 -13.16
C GLY A 77 -0.35 16.93 -14.65
N ARG A 78 0.70 17.52 -15.23
CA ARG A 78 0.71 17.89 -16.66
C ARG A 78 0.64 16.67 -17.58
N ALA A 79 -0.02 16.83 -18.72
CA ALA A 79 -0.07 15.80 -19.75
C ALA A 79 1.32 15.55 -20.36
N GLY A 80 1.64 14.29 -20.66
CA GLY A 80 2.90 13.89 -21.28
C GLY A 80 3.25 12.43 -21.04
N THR A 81 4.40 11.99 -21.55
CA THR A 81 4.90 10.62 -21.42
C THR A 81 5.07 10.22 -19.95
N GLU A 82 5.57 11.13 -19.11
CA GLU A 82 5.71 10.86 -17.67
C GLU A 82 4.35 10.62 -16.99
N ARG A 83 3.30 11.38 -17.35
CA ARG A 83 1.95 11.14 -16.82
C ARG A 83 1.42 9.78 -17.24
N ARG A 84 1.67 9.36 -18.48
CA ARG A 84 1.27 8.03 -18.97
C ARG A 84 1.96 6.91 -18.19
N LEU A 85 3.27 7.00 -17.97
CA LEU A 85 4.03 6.03 -17.18
C LEU A 85 3.51 5.97 -15.73
N ARG A 86 3.20 7.12 -15.13
CA ARG A 86 2.63 7.19 -13.78
C ARG A 86 1.24 6.55 -13.72
N TRP A 87 0.36 6.77 -14.70
CA TRP A 87 -0.94 6.09 -14.77
C TRP A 87 -0.80 4.57 -14.95
N ILE A 88 0.15 4.10 -15.76
CA ILE A 88 0.42 2.66 -15.91
C ILE A 88 0.89 2.06 -14.59
N ALA A 89 1.88 2.67 -13.95
CA ALA A 89 2.40 2.20 -12.66
C ALA A 89 1.32 2.24 -11.57
N TRP A 90 0.55 3.33 -11.49
CA TRP A 90 -0.59 3.46 -10.58
C TRP A 90 -1.65 2.37 -10.85
N GLY A 91 -2.02 2.15 -12.12
CA GLY A 91 -2.99 1.13 -12.50
C GLY A 91 -2.53 -0.28 -12.12
N ALA A 92 -1.24 -0.57 -12.29
CA ALA A 92 -0.65 -1.82 -11.82
C ALA A 92 -0.78 -1.98 -10.30
N LEU A 93 -0.54 -0.92 -9.51
CA LEU A 93 -0.70 -0.96 -8.06
C LEU A 93 -2.16 -1.12 -7.62
N VAL A 94 -3.11 -0.52 -8.34
CA VAL A 94 -4.56 -0.71 -8.10
C VAL A 94 -4.95 -2.17 -8.35
N VAL A 95 -4.47 -2.76 -9.44
CA VAL A 95 -4.71 -4.19 -9.73
C VAL A 95 -4.11 -5.07 -8.63
N LEU A 96 -2.88 -4.82 -8.20
CA LEU A 96 -2.24 -5.58 -7.12
C LEU A 96 -3.01 -5.44 -5.80
N LEU A 97 -3.51 -4.24 -5.45
CA LEU A 97 -4.37 -4.05 -4.29
C LEU A 97 -5.66 -4.86 -4.42
N GLY A 98 -6.30 -4.85 -5.59
CA GLY A 98 -7.48 -5.65 -5.87
C GLY A 98 -7.22 -7.15 -5.67
N VAL A 99 -6.05 -7.65 -6.11
CA VAL A 99 -5.64 -9.03 -5.83
C VAL A 99 -5.53 -9.29 -4.33
N LEU A 100 -4.88 -8.40 -3.56
CA LEU A 100 -4.77 -8.56 -2.11
C LEU A 100 -6.13 -8.58 -1.41
N VAL A 101 -7.03 -7.66 -1.76
CA VAL A 101 -8.40 -7.59 -1.23
C VAL A 101 -9.18 -8.87 -1.53
N LEU A 102 -8.97 -9.49 -2.71
CA LEU A 102 -9.61 -10.76 -3.06
C LEU A 102 -8.97 -11.97 -2.37
N LEU A 103 -7.66 -11.92 -2.09
CA LEU A 103 -6.96 -12.99 -1.38
C LEU A 103 -7.24 -13.00 0.12
N HIS A 104 -7.48 -11.83 0.72
CA HIS A 104 -7.70 -11.69 2.15
C HIS A 104 -8.87 -12.55 2.70
N PRO A 105 -10.11 -12.45 2.20
CA PRO A 105 -11.21 -13.27 2.70
C PRO A 105 -11.02 -14.77 2.44
N ARG A 106 -10.22 -15.13 1.41
CA ARG A 106 -9.87 -16.54 1.15
C ARG A 106 -8.88 -17.08 2.17
N LEU A 107 -7.97 -16.26 2.69
CA LEU A 107 -7.10 -16.61 3.81
C LEU A 107 -7.93 -16.74 5.09
N ASP A 108 -8.84 -15.80 5.32
CA ASP A 108 -9.70 -15.80 6.50
C ASP A 108 -10.59 -17.04 6.58
N ALA A 109 -11.16 -17.46 5.45
CA ALA A 109 -11.98 -18.67 5.36
C ALA A 109 -11.21 -19.97 5.69
N LEU A 110 -9.88 -19.95 5.67
CA LEU A 110 -9.04 -21.09 6.06
C LEU A 110 -8.62 -21.06 7.53
N LEU A 111 -9.07 -20.05 8.28
CA LEU A 111 -8.78 -19.86 9.69
C LEU A 111 -10.07 -20.02 10.51
N GLU A 112 -10.00 -20.86 11.54
CA GLU A 112 -11.04 -20.98 12.56
C GLU A 112 -10.70 -20.01 13.69
N ALA A 113 -11.42 -18.88 13.75
CA ALA A 113 -11.15 -17.76 14.66
C ALA A 113 -11.26 -18.17 16.14
N ASP A 114 -12.28 -18.96 16.51
CA ASP A 114 -12.52 -19.36 17.90
C ASP A 114 -11.53 -20.42 18.39
N GLY A 115 -10.97 -21.23 17.47
CA GLY A 115 -10.04 -22.31 17.79
C GLY A 115 -8.55 -21.95 17.60
N PHE A 116 -8.24 -20.77 17.04
CA PHE A 116 -6.90 -20.44 16.54
C PHE A 116 -6.31 -21.55 15.64
N ARG A 117 -7.16 -22.17 14.81
CA ARG A 117 -6.80 -23.33 13.98
C ARG A 117 -6.75 -22.96 12.51
N VAL A 118 -5.80 -23.58 11.81
CA VAL A 118 -5.71 -23.51 10.35
C VAL A 118 -6.40 -24.76 9.80
N LEU A 119 -7.52 -24.57 9.09
CA LEU A 119 -8.37 -25.65 8.59
C LEU A 119 -7.65 -26.49 7.52
N ASP A 120 -6.93 -25.82 6.61
CA ASP A 120 -6.05 -26.45 5.62
C ASP A 120 -4.70 -25.74 5.58
N ALA A 121 -3.72 -26.34 6.25
CA ALA A 121 -2.38 -25.78 6.34
C ALA A 121 -1.66 -25.68 4.98
N ARG A 122 -1.98 -26.54 4.01
CA ARG A 122 -1.31 -26.53 2.69
C ARG A 122 -1.89 -25.43 1.80
N ALA A 123 -3.21 -25.31 1.75
CA ALA A 123 -3.88 -24.22 1.05
C ALA A 123 -3.53 -22.86 1.67
N TYR A 124 -3.55 -22.76 3.00
CA TYR A 124 -3.20 -21.54 3.73
C TYR A 124 -1.79 -21.07 3.40
N ARG A 125 -0.78 -21.95 3.49
CA ARG A 125 0.62 -21.59 3.17
C ARG A 125 0.76 -21.05 1.74
N ARG A 126 0.09 -21.67 0.76
CA ARG A 126 0.17 -21.25 -0.64
C ARG A 126 -0.45 -19.87 -0.83
N LEU A 127 -1.67 -19.65 -0.32
CA LEU A 127 -2.35 -18.36 -0.42
C LEU A 127 -1.57 -17.27 0.34
N HIS A 128 -1.00 -17.60 1.49
CA HIS A 128 -0.23 -16.67 2.30
C HIS A 128 1.07 -16.27 1.60
N GLN A 129 1.79 -17.22 0.99
CA GLN A 129 2.96 -16.92 0.16
C GLN A 129 2.62 -16.03 -1.02
N MET A 130 1.50 -16.31 -1.71
CA MET A 130 1.04 -15.46 -2.80
C MET A 130 0.69 -14.05 -2.31
N TYR A 131 0.02 -13.94 -1.15
CA TYR A 131 -0.27 -12.65 -0.52
C TYR A 131 1.02 -11.86 -0.23
N LEU A 132 1.99 -12.49 0.43
CA LEU A 132 3.29 -11.86 0.75
C LEU A 132 4.04 -11.43 -0.51
N PHE A 133 4.07 -12.28 -1.54
CA PHE A 133 4.69 -11.95 -2.82
C PHE A 133 4.00 -10.77 -3.48
N THR A 134 2.67 -10.79 -3.61
CA THR A 134 1.89 -9.68 -4.18
C THR A 134 2.11 -8.38 -3.40
N SER A 135 2.11 -8.43 -2.06
CA SER A 135 2.37 -7.26 -1.22
C SER A 135 3.79 -6.70 -1.40
N SER A 136 4.80 -7.57 -1.55
CA SER A 136 6.19 -7.18 -1.81
C SER A 136 6.32 -6.50 -3.17
N VAL A 137 5.71 -7.07 -4.21
CA VAL A 137 5.68 -6.49 -5.56
C VAL A 137 4.96 -5.14 -5.56
N GLN A 138 3.83 -5.04 -4.85
CA GLN A 138 3.10 -3.79 -4.72
C GLN A 138 3.94 -2.71 -4.00
N TRP A 139 4.60 -3.07 -2.92
CA TRP A 139 5.47 -2.16 -2.17
C TRP A 139 6.65 -1.67 -3.02
N ALA A 140 7.31 -2.57 -3.76
CA ALA A 140 8.37 -2.20 -4.68
C ALA A 140 7.88 -1.32 -5.84
N GLY A 141 6.71 -1.64 -6.41
CA GLY A 141 6.07 -0.81 -7.43
C GLY A 141 5.71 0.60 -6.91
N ALA A 142 5.33 0.72 -5.64
CA ALA A 142 5.09 2.02 -5.01
C ALA A 142 6.37 2.86 -4.94
N LEU A 143 7.55 2.27 -4.70
CA LEU A 143 8.81 3.00 -4.78
C LEU A 143 9.09 3.53 -6.20
N VAL A 144 8.80 2.72 -7.23
CA VAL A 144 8.95 3.16 -8.63
C VAL A 144 8.03 4.34 -8.92
N LEU A 145 6.75 4.25 -8.52
CA LEU A 145 5.79 5.34 -8.71
C LEU A 145 6.16 6.60 -7.89
N LEU A 146 6.76 6.43 -6.71
CA LEU A 146 7.29 7.52 -5.88
C LEU A 146 8.42 8.26 -6.61
N ALA A 147 9.39 7.52 -7.15
CA ALA A 147 10.48 8.11 -7.93
C ALA A 147 9.95 8.90 -9.14
N LEU A 148 8.98 8.34 -9.88
CA LEU A 148 8.33 9.04 -10.99
C LEU A 148 7.57 10.29 -10.54
N THR A 149 6.94 10.24 -9.37
CA THR A 149 6.19 11.37 -8.81
C THR A 149 7.12 12.51 -8.39
N ILE A 150 8.24 12.21 -7.73
CA ILE A 150 9.25 13.21 -7.37
C ILE A 150 9.82 13.88 -8.63
N ARG A 151 10.11 13.10 -9.68
CA ARG A 151 10.57 13.64 -10.97
C ARG A 151 9.55 14.58 -11.60
N ALA A 152 8.27 14.19 -11.60
CA ALA A 152 7.19 15.00 -12.13
C ALA A 152 7.02 16.32 -11.36
N TRP A 153 7.09 16.29 -10.02
CA TRP A 153 7.03 17.50 -9.20
C TRP A 153 8.21 18.44 -9.50
N ARG A 154 9.42 17.91 -9.68
CA ARG A 154 10.59 18.72 -10.06
C ARG A 154 10.41 19.39 -11.43
N ALA A 155 9.84 18.68 -12.40
CA ALA A 155 9.56 19.23 -13.73
C ALA A 155 8.46 20.31 -13.68
N GLU A 156 7.44 20.13 -12.83
CA GLU A 156 6.42 21.14 -12.55
C GLU A 156 7.05 22.41 -11.96
N ASP A 157 7.89 22.27 -10.95
CA ASP A 157 8.50 23.41 -10.24
C ASP A 157 9.49 24.18 -11.12
N GLY A 158 10.24 23.49 -12.00
CA GLY A 158 11.22 24.12 -12.90
C GLY A 158 10.61 24.99 -14.01
N SER A 159 9.35 24.76 -14.36
CA SER A 159 8.63 25.54 -15.39
C SER A 159 7.97 26.83 -14.86
N HIS A 160 7.96 27.02 -13.54
CA HIS A 160 7.44 28.22 -12.88
C HIS A 160 8.54 29.23 -12.52
N ARG A 161 9.79 28.95 -12.91
CA ARG A 161 10.91 29.90 -12.91
C ARG A 161 11.08 30.48 -14.30
#